data_AF-A0A0G0JUK3-F1
#
_entry.id   AF-A0A0G0JUK3-F1
#
_cell.length_a   1.000
_cell.length_b   1.000
_cell.length_c   1.000
_cell.angle_alpha   90.00
_cell.angle_beta   90.00
_cell.angle_gamma   90.00
#
_symmetry.space_group_name_H-M   'P 1'
#
loop_
_entity.id
_entity.type
_entity.pdbx_description
1 polymer ?
#
loop_
_entity_poly.entity_id
_entity_poly.type
_entity_poly.pdbx_seq_one_letter_code
_entity_poly.pdbx_strand_id
1 'polypeptide(L)'
;MSQPGYKYLKSFQMTVVIYDLTQIFVDRWINKHSRTYDQMEQSARSGKQNIAEGYLEKSLKSYIYLLGVAYASLGELREDYEDFLRQRSLKQWTDTDSRIREFREFRVKLITPNTLNTPNLPIDPEEAANFMITLIHQAEYLLTRQIESLQQKFITEGGFTENLFKKRLEYRNKK
;
A
#
# COMPACT_ATOMS: atom_id res chain seq x y z
N MET A 1 19.01 -17.43 -1.50
CA MET A 1 17.66 -17.70 -0.95
C MET A 1 16.66 -16.90 -1.77
N SER A 2 15.61 -17.54 -2.31
CA SER A 2 14.54 -16.80 -3.00
C SER A 2 13.79 -15.92 -2.00
N GLN A 3 13.39 -14.73 -2.42
CA GLN A 3 12.66 -13.83 -1.54
C GLN A 3 11.22 -14.32 -1.34
N PRO A 4 10.58 -13.94 -0.21
CA PRO A 4 9.14 -14.14 -0.04
C PRO A 4 8.37 -13.52 -1.21
N GLY A 5 7.37 -14.25 -1.74
CA GLY A 5 6.69 -13.88 -2.98
C GLY A 5 6.01 -12.50 -2.95
N TYR A 6 5.57 -12.02 -1.78
CA TYR A 6 4.99 -10.68 -1.65
C TYR A 6 5.96 -9.55 -2.01
N LYS A 7 7.29 -9.76 -1.91
CA LYS A 7 8.29 -8.75 -2.25
C LYS A 7 8.32 -8.40 -3.74
N TYR A 8 7.71 -9.24 -4.58
CA TYR A 8 7.56 -8.99 -6.01
C TYR A 8 6.26 -8.26 -6.38
N LEU A 9 5.31 -8.10 -5.44
CA LEU A 9 4.06 -7.40 -5.69
C LEU A 9 4.32 -5.90 -5.87
N LYS A 10 3.73 -5.31 -6.92
CA LYS A 10 3.87 -3.87 -7.17
C LYS A 10 3.18 -3.01 -6.11
N SER A 11 2.04 -3.46 -5.58
CA SER A 11 1.38 -2.86 -4.42
C SER A 11 2.33 -2.80 -3.23
N PHE A 12 2.95 -3.93 -2.85
CA PHE A 12 3.91 -3.97 -1.74
C PHE A 12 5.11 -3.05 -1.98
N GLN A 13 5.73 -3.14 -3.15
CA GLN A 13 6.90 -2.31 -3.49
C GLN A 13 6.56 -0.82 -3.43
N MET A 14 5.42 -0.41 -3.98
CA MET A 14 4.98 0.99 -3.95
C MET A 14 4.73 1.46 -2.51
N THR A 15 4.08 0.63 -1.68
CA THR A 15 3.84 0.97 -0.27
C THR A 15 5.13 1.01 0.57
N VAL A 16 6.17 0.26 0.22
CA VAL A 16 7.51 0.40 0.82
C VAL A 16 8.11 1.76 0.48
N VAL A 17 8.05 2.19 -0.79
CA VAL A 17 8.51 3.53 -1.20
C VAL A 17 7.75 4.62 -0.43
N ILE A 18 6.43 4.51 -0.33
CA ILE A 18 5.61 5.46 0.44
C ILE A 18 6.02 5.49 1.91
N TYR A 19 6.28 4.33 2.53
CA TYR A 19 6.75 4.26 3.91
C TYR A 19 8.09 4.98 4.09
N ASP A 20 9.08 4.67 3.27
CA ASP A 20 10.42 5.27 3.36
C ASP A 20 10.36 6.80 3.17
N LEU A 21 9.57 7.27 2.22
CA LEU A 21 9.37 8.71 1.98
C LEU A 21 8.56 9.39 3.08
N THR A 22 7.60 8.69 3.69
CA THR A 22 6.83 9.22 4.82
C THR A 22 7.73 9.48 6.01
N GLN A 23 8.67 8.58 6.31
CA GLN A 23 9.67 8.81 7.38
C GLN A 23 10.44 10.13 7.14
N ILE A 24 10.93 10.34 5.92
CA ILE A 24 11.64 11.57 5.54
C ILE A 24 10.71 12.80 5.66
N PHE A 25 9.44 12.67 5.25
CA PHE A 25 8.48 13.76 5.30
C PHE A 25 8.17 14.19 6.74
N VAL A 26 7.86 13.23 7.62
CA VAL A 26 7.50 13.52 9.01
C VAL A 26 8.68 14.12 9.77
N ASP A 27 9.90 13.65 9.52
CA ASP A 27 11.14 14.21 10.10
C ASP A 27 11.37 15.67 9.70
N ARG A 28 10.99 16.05 8.46
CA ARG A 28 11.20 17.40 7.94
C ARG A 28 10.18 18.41 8.45
N TRP A 29 8.89 18.02 8.48
CA TRP A 29 7.82 19.01 8.60
C TRP A 29 6.82 18.76 9.72
N ILE A 30 6.83 17.59 10.36
CA ILE A 30 5.89 17.28 11.44
C ILE A 30 6.63 17.31 12.78
N ASN A 31 5.99 17.86 13.81
CA ASN A 31 6.57 17.86 15.15
C ASN A 31 6.68 16.42 15.65
N LYS A 32 7.91 15.96 15.94
CA LYS A 32 8.21 14.60 16.41
C LYS A 32 7.49 14.15 17.69
N HIS A 33 6.92 15.08 18.45
CA HIS A 33 6.17 14.80 19.67
C HIS A 33 4.65 14.92 19.47
N SER A 34 4.20 15.17 18.24
CA SER A 34 2.78 15.30 17.92
C SER A 34 2.16 13.93 17.62
N ARG A 35 0.85 13.82 17.91
CA ARG A 35 0.08 12.64 17.54
C ARG A 35 0.05 12.39 16.04
N THR A 36 0.07 13.46 15.24
CA THR A 36 0.12 13.39 13.76
C THR A 36 1.37 12.69 13.26
N TYR A 37 2.54 12.93 13.90
CA TYR A 37 3.78 12.24 13.55
C TYR A 37 3.58 10.72 13.68
N ASP A 38 3.14 10.27 14.85
CA ASP A 38 2.91 8.84 15.13
C ASP A 38 1.87 8.22 14.19
N GLN A 39 0.80 8.96 13.89
CA GLN A 39 -0.29 8.49 13.02
C GLN A 39 0.21 8.26 11.59
N MET A 40 0.90 9.24 11.00
CA MET A 40 1.44 9.11 9.64
C MET A 40 2.43 7.94 9.53
N GLU A 41 3.33 7.78 10.50
CA GLU A 41 4.26 6.64 10.52
C GLU A 41 3.53 5.30 10.61
N GLN A 42 2.54 5.20 11.50
CA GLN A 42 1.77 3.98 11.73
C GLN A 42 0.92 3.62 10.51
N SER A 43 0.24 4.58 9.90
CA SER A 43 -0.57 4.38 8.70
C SER A 43 0.29 3.90 7.53
N ALA A 44 1.44 4.55 7.29
CA ALA A 44 2.38 4.13 6.24
C ALA A 44 2.97 2.73 6.50
N ARG A 45 3.32 2.42 7.76
CA ARG A 45 3.83 1.09 8.13
C ARG A 45 2.74 0.02 7.99
N SER A 46 1.52 0.32 8.43
CA SER A 46 0.38 -0.59 8.39
C SER A 46 0.08 -1.06 6.97
N GLY A 47 0.14 -0.14 5.99
CA GLY A 47 -0.08 -0.46 4.57
C GLY A 47 0.79 -1.64 4.10
N LYS A 48 2.12 -1.56 4.23
CA LYS A 48 3.02 -2.62 3.77
C LYS A 48 2.93 -3.90 4.60
N GLN A 49 2.68 -3.79 5.91
CA GLN A 49 2.57 -4.96 6.80
C GLN A 49 1.37 -5.81 6.44
N ASN A 50 0.19 -5.19 6.27
CA ASN A 50 -1.03 -5.91 5.91
C ASN A 50 -0.94 -6.59 4.53
N ILE A 51 -0.22 -6.00 3.57
CA ILE A 51 0.03 -6.67 2.27
C ILE A 51 0.87 -7.94 2.46
N ALA A 52 1.93 -7.86 3.27
CA ALA A 52 2.82 -8.99 3.53
C ALA A 52 2.12 -10.08 4.34
N GLU A 53 1.43 -9.70 5.42
CA GLU A 53 0.63 -10.61 6.27
C GLU A 53 -0.44 -11.31 5.44
N GLY A 54 -1.19 -10.56 4.65
CA GLY A 54 -2.22 -11.10 3.78
C GLY A 54 -1.68 -12.12 2.77
N TYR A 55 -0.52 -11.86 2.16
CA TYR A 55 0.08 -12.82 1.23
C TYR A 55 0.46 -14.14 1.90
N LEU A 56 0.82 -14.11 3.18
CA LEU A 56 1.22 -15.28 3.95
C LEU A 56 0.01 -16.09 4.46
N GLU A 57 -1.20 -15.52 4.42
CA GLU A 57 -2.44 -16.19 4.81
C GLU A 57 -2.77 -17.39 3.89
N LYS A 58 -3.34 -18.44 4.48
CA LYS A 58 -3.84 -19.60 3.72
C LYS A 58 -5.18 -19.31 3.04
N SER A 59 -5.97 -18.41 3.63
CA SER A 59 -7.32 -18.09 3.18
C SER A 59 -7.30 -16.87 2.29
N LEU A 60 -7.81 -17.01 1.05
CA LEU A 60 -8.04 -15.87 0.16
C LEU A 60 -8.96 -14.81 0.80
N LYS A 61 -9.94 -15.23 1.62
CA LYS A 61 -10.81 -14.31 2.35
C LYS A 61 -10.02 -13.43 3.33
N SER A 62 -9.13 -14.03 4.12
CA SER A 62 -8.28 -13.29 5.06
C SER A 62 -7.31 -12.39 4.31
N TYR A 63 -6.76 -12.87 3.19
CA TYR A 63 -5.89 -12.07 2.34
C TYR A 63 -6.63 -10.82 1.80
N ILE A 64 -7.79 -11.00 1.18
CA ILE A 64 -8.61 -9.89 0.66
C ILE A 64 -8.92 -8.87 1.78
N TYR A 65 -9.28 -9.36 2.97
CA TYR A 65 -9.54 -8.50 4.11
C TYR A 65 -8.32 -7.64 4.50
N LEU A 66 -7.14 -8.26 4.65
CA LEU A 66 -5.91 -7.55 4.99
C LEU A 66 -5.49 -6.56 3.91
N LEU A 67 -5.72 -6.86 2.62
CA LEU A 67 -5.53 -5.86 1.57
C LEU A 67 -6.51 -4.67 1.69
N GLY A 68 -7.74 -4.92 2.15
CA GLY A 68 -8.69 -3.85 2.49
C GLY A 68 -8.21 -2.98 3.65
N VAL A 69 -7.59 -3.58 4.68
CA VAL A 69 -6.95 -2.82 5.77
C VAL A 69 -5.76 -2.01 5.24
N ALA A 70 -4.93 -2.58 4.37
CA ALA A 70 -3.83 -1.86 3.74
C ALA A 70 -4.32 -0.64 2.92
N TYR A 71 -5.41 -0.82 2.16
CA TYR A 71 -6.06 0.26 1.41
C TYR A 71 -6.55 1.37 2.37
N ALA A 72 -7.26 1.01 3.43
CA ALA A 72 -7.77 1.97 4.41
C ALA A 72 -6.64 2.75 5.10
N SER A 73 -5.54 2.08 5.50
CA SER A 73 -4.38 2.76 6.10
C SER A 73 -3.69 3.74 5.14
N LEU A 74 -3.66 3.45 3.83
CA LEU A 74 -3.18 4.40 2.85
C LEU A 74 -4.13 5.58 2.66
N GLY A 75 -5.44 5.34 2.75
CA GLY A 75 -6.46 6.39 2.76
C GLY A 75 -6.30 7.33 3.95
N GLU A 76 -6.08 6.80 5.16
CA GLU A 76 -5.79 7.59 6.37
C GLU A 76 -4.53 8.45 6.18
N LEU A 77 -3.46 7.84 5.65
CA LEU A 77 -2.22 8.56 5.36
C LEU A 77 -2.42 9.67 4.31
N ARG A 78 -3.25 9.44 3.29
CA ARG A 78 -3.59 10.46 2.29
C ARG A 78 -4.27 11.65 2.93
N GLU A 79 -5.28 11.40 3.78
CA GLU A 79 -5.98 12.47 4.50
C GLU A 79 -5.02 13.27 5.39
N ASP A 80 -4.03 12.64 6.03
CA ASP A 80 -3.00 13.35 6.81
C ASP A 80 -2.17 14.32 5.92
N TYR A 81 -1.83 13.93 4.69
CA TYR A 81 -1.14 14.82 3.74
C TYR A 81 -2.04 15.95 3.23
N GLU A 82 -3.33 15.67 3.00
CA GLU A 82 -4.31 16.68 2.59
C GLU A 82 -4.56 17.70 3.71
N ASP A 83 -4.64 17.23 4.95
CA ASP A 83 -4.72 18.07 6.14
C ASP A 83 -3.46 18.89 6.35
N PHE A 84 -2.28 18.33 6.12
CA PHE A 84 -1.03 19.07 6.15
C PHE A 84 -1.04 20.26 5.18
N LEU A 85 -1.50 20.05 3.94
CA LEU A 85 -1.63 21.11 2.93
C LEU A 85 -2.64 22.16 3.38
N ARG A 86 -3.85 21.73 3.74
CA ARG A 86 -4.97 22.58 4.14
C ARG A 86 -4.63 23.46 5.35
N GLN A 87 -4.07 22.88 6.41
CA GLN A 87 -3.74 23.59 7.65
C GLN A 87 -2.62 24.61 7.47
N ARG A 88 -1.78 24.46 6.45
CA ARG A 88 -0.67 25.37 6.12
C ARG A 88 -0.98 26.33 4.98
N SER A 89 -2.22 26.33 4.47
CA SER A 89 -2.63 27.13 3.31
C SER A 89 -1.77 26.86 2.06
N LEU A 90 -1.31 25.62 1.90
CA LEU A 90 -0.61 25.14 0.72
C LEU A 90 -1.62 24.56 -0.27
N LYS A 91 -1.32 24.65 -1.56
CA LYS A 91 -2.21 24.21 -2.62
C LYS A 91 -2.15 22.70 -2.83
N GLN A 92 -3.29 22.04 -2.72
CA GLN A 92 -3.46 20.69 -3.26
C GLN A 92 -3.64 20.78 -4.78
N TRP A 93 -2.85 19.99 -5.51
CA TRP A 93 -2.83 19.97 -6.96
C TRP A 93 -3.88 18.99 -7.49
N THR A 94 -4.55 19.38 -8.57
CA THR A 94 -5.55 18.55 -9.22
C THR A 94 -4.89 17.60 -10.23
N ASP A 95 -5.59 16.53 -10.59
CA ASP A 95 -5.18 15.56 -11.60
C ASP A 95 -4.82 16.13 -12.98
N THR A 96 -5.32 17.33 -13.29
CA THR A 96 -5.03 18.10 -14.50
C THR A 96 -3.74 18.90 -14.45
N ASP A 97 -3.13 19.10 -13.28
CA ASP A 97 -1.88 19.84 -13.11
C ASP A 97 -0.73 19.11 -13.82
N SER A 98 0.05 19.83 -14.63
CA SER A 98 1.14 19.25 -15.41
C SER A 98 2.22 18.63 -14.52
N ARG A 99 2.42 19.14 -13.30
CA ARG A 99 3.40 18.62 -12.33
C ARG A 99 3.00 17.25 -11.79
N ILE A 100 1.69 17.02 -11.58
CA ILE A 100 1.18 15.69 -11.21
C ILE A 100 1.45 14.66 -12.32
N ARG A 101 1.41 15.07 -13.60
CA ARG A 101 1.68 14.14 -14.72
C ARG A 101 3.09 13.57 -14.62
N GLU A 102 4.08 14.38 -14.27
CA GLU A 102 5.46 13.91 -14.06
C GLU A 102 5.54 12.90 -12.92
N PHE A 103 4.90 13.17 -11.78
CA PHE A 103 4.84 12.25 -10.65
C PHE A 103 4.19 10.92 -11.02
N ARG A 104 3.14 10.97 -11.85
CA ARG A 104 2.44 9.79 -12.36
C ARG A 104 3.28 8.94 -13.28
N GLU A 105 4.41 9.41 -13.82
CA GLU A 105 5.32 8.57 -14.60
C GLU A 105 6.17 7.64 -13.73
N PHE A 106 6.24 7.88 -12.42
CA PHE A 106 6.95 7.00 -11.52
C PHE A 106 6.39 5.57 -11.56
N ARG A 107 7.29 4.60 -11.77
CA ARG A 107 6.99 3.16 -11.73
C ARG A 107 7.98 2.48 -10.80
N VAL A 108 7.45 1.84 -9.76
CA VAL A 108 8.29 1.12 -8.80
C VAL A 108 8.90 -0.14 -9.42
N LYS A 109 10.20 -0.34 -9.19
CA LYS A 109 10.98 -1.50 -9.64
C LYS A 109 12.12 -1.78 -8.67
N LEU A 110 12.48 -3.06 -8.59
CA LEU A 110 13.72 -3.48 -7.94
C LEU A 110 14.90 -3.10 -8.84
N ILE A 111 15.86 -2.34 -8.30
CA ILE A 111 17.15 -2.06 -8.96
C ILE A 111 18.14 -3.16 -8.62
N THR A 112 18.12 -3.61 -7.36
CA THR A 112 18.84 -4.80 -6.89
C THR A 112 17.82 -5.72 -6.20
N PRO A 113 18.18 -6.96 -5.85
CA PRO A 113 17.26 -7.83 -5.12
C PRO A 113 16.64 -7.17 -3.88
N ASN A 114 17.37 -6.30 -3.18
CA ASN A 114 16.90 -5.70 -1.92
C ASN A 114 16.69 -4.18 -1.98
N THR A 115 16.78 -3.56 -3.15
CA THR A 115 16.71 -2.09 -3.29
C THR A 115 15.69 -1.69 -4.34
N LEU A 116 14.77 -0.80 -3.97
CA LEU A 116 13.80 -0.18 -4.86
C LEU A 116 14.36 1.11 -5.45
N ASN A 117 13.82 1.55 -6.59
CA ASN A 117 14.08 2.85 -7.17
C ASN A 117 13.36 3.98 -6.41
N THR A 118 13.55 4.09 -5.10
CA THR A 118 12.95 5.14 -4.27
C THR A 118 13.40 6.52 -4.78
N PRO A 119 12.47 7.39 -5.21
CA PRO A 119 12.79 8.73 -5.69
C PRO A 119 13.18 9.63 -4.51
N ASN A 120 13.79 10.78 -4.79
CA ASN A 120 14.01 11.78 -3.75
C ASN A 120 12.71 12.49 -3.43
N LEU A 121 12.43 12.70 -2.15
CA LEU A 121 11.33 13.56 -1.71
C LEU A 121 11.65 15.02 -2.07
N PRO A 122 10.73 15.76 -2.75
CA PRO A 122 10.89 17.19 -3.02
C PRO A 122 11.27 17.99 -1.78
N ILE A 123 11.98 19.11 -1.97
CA ILE A 123 12.42 19.98 -0.86
C ILE A 123 11.31 20.95 -0.46
N ASP A 124 10.47 21.34 -1.41
CA ASP A 124 9.31 22.18 -1.12
C ASP A 124 8.19 21.34 -0.46
N PRO A 125 7.61 21.80 0.67
CA PRO A 125 6.60 21.03 1.40
C PRO A 125 5.28 20.86 0.64
N GLU A 126 4.88 21.82 -0.20
CA GLU A 126 3.67 21.71 -1.01
C GLU A 126 3.87 20.65 -2.09
N GLU A 127 4.99 20.72 -2.81
CA GLU A 127 5.35 19.74 -3.82
C GLU A 127 5.52 18.34 -3.22
N ALA A 128 6.18 18.23 -2.07
CA ALA A 128 6.39 16.95 -1.39
C ALA A 128 5.07 16.29 -0.95
N ALA A 129 4.13 17.04 -0.37
CA ALA A 129 2.85 16.49 0.03
C ALA A 129 2.01 16.05 -1.18
N ASN A 130 1.97 16.87 -2.26
CA ASN A 130 1.29 16.50 -3.50
C ASN A 130 1.93 15.28 -4.19
N PHE A 131 3.25 15.15 -4.10
CA PHE A 131 3.96 13.97 -4.57
C PHE A 131 3.55 12.72 -3.79
N MET A 132 3.52 12.79 -2.46
CA MET A 132 3.11 11.68 -1.60
C MET A 132 1.66 11.25 -1.87
N ILE A 133 0.72 12.20 -1.98
CA ILE A 133 -0.68 11.93 -2.36
C ILE A 133 -0.75 11.20 -3.70
N THR A 134 0.07 11.62 -4.68
CA THR A 134 0.10 10.98 -6.00
C THR A 134 0.57 9.53 -5.92
N LEU A 135 1.64 9.25 -5.16
CA LEU A 135 2.12 7.88 -4.95
C LEU A 135 1.09 7.02 -4.23
N ILE A 136 0.39 7.57 -3.24
CA ILE A 136 -0.66 6.87 -2.51
C ILE A 136 -1.80 6.47 -3.45
N HIS A 137 -2.30 7.37 -4.30
CA HIS A 137 -3.30 7.02 -5.30
C HIS A 137 -2.85 5.90 -6.23
N GLN A 138 -1.58 5.88 -6.65
CA GLN A 138 -1.04 4.78 -7.45
C GLN A 138 -1.03 3.45 -6.66
N ALA A 139 -0.68 3.48 -5.37
CA ALA A 139 -0.70 2.30 -4.51
C ALA A 139 -2.12 1.78 -4.26
N GLU A 140 -3.08 2.67 -3.99
CA GLU A 140 -4.50 2.35 -3.85
C GLU A 140 -5.03 1.69 -5.13
N TYR A 141 -4.71 2.23 -6.31
CA TYR A 141 -5.07 1.61 -7.58
C TYR A 141 -4.51 0.19 -7.71
N LEU A 142 -3.23 -0.02 -7.37
CA LEU A 142 -2.60 -1.35 -7.40
C LEU A 142 -3.26 -2.32 -6.43
N LEU A 143 -3.62 -1.86 -5.23
CA LEU A 143 -4.34 -2.65 -4.22
C LEU A 143 -5.73 -3.04 -4.70
N THR A 144 -6.48 -2.11 -5.30
CA THR A 144 -7.80 -2.40 -5.88
C THR A 144 -7.70 -3.50 -6.94
N ARG A 145 -6.77 -3.39 -7.89
CA ARG A 145 -6.56 -4.44 -8.90
C ARG A 145 -6.17 -5.79 -8.31
N GLN A 146 -5.36 -5.78 -7.24
CA GLN A 146 -4.97 -7.00 -6.56
C GLN A 146 -6.15 -7.64 -5.82
N ILE A 147 -6.98 -6.85 -5.14
CA ILE A 147 -8.19 -7.31 -4.47
C ILE A 147 -9.17 -7.93 -5.47
N GLU A 148 -9.44 -7.23 -6.58
CA GLU A 148 -10.30 -7.72 -7.67
C GLU A 148 -9.82 -9.09 -8.20
N SER A 149 -8.50 -9.22 -8.42
CA SER A 149 -7.91 -10.48 -8.89
C SER A 149 -8.09 -11.62 -7.88
N LEU A 150 -7.89 -11.35 -6.58
CA LEU A 150 -8.07 -12.35 -5.52
C LEU A 150 -9.55 -12.73 -5.32
N GLN A 151 -10.47 -11.76 -5.47
CA GLN A 151 -11.90 -12.03 -5.44
C GLN A 151 -12.31 -12.93 -6.60
N GLN A 152 -11.84 -12.64 -7.82
CA GLN A 152 -12.10 -13.50 -8.97
C GLN A 152 -11.56 -14.91 -8.75
N LYS A 153 -10.34 -15.02 -8.20
CA LYS A 153 -9.74 -16.30 -7.85
C LYS A 153 -10.58 -17.08 -6.83
N PHE A 154 -11.08 -16.40 -5.79
CA PHE A 154 -11.96 -17.02 -4.79
C PHE A 154 -13.27 -17.52 -5.41
N ILE A 155 -13.87 -16.76 -6.32
CA ILE A 155 -15.09 -17.16 -7.05
C ILE A 155 -14.83 -18.41 -7.92
N THR A 156 -13.68 -18.48 -8.61
CA THR A 156 -13.40 -19.58 -9.55
C THR A 156 -12.80 -20.83 -8.92
N GLU A 157 -11.99 -20.69 -7.87
CA GLU A 157 -11.25 -21.81 -7.24
C GLU A 157 -11.81 -22.24 -5.88
N GLY A 158 -12.74 -21.46 -5.31
CA GLY A 158 -13.31 -21.67 -3.99
C GLY A 158 -12.37 -21.27 -2.84
N GLY A 159 -12.88 -21.41 -1.62
CA GLY A 159 -12.16 -21.04 -0.40
C GLY A 159 -11.27 -22.14 0.18
N PHE A 160 -10.30 -21.76 1.02
CA PHE A 160 -9.47 -22.72 1.76
C PHE A 160 -10.30 -23.69 2.60
N THR A 161 -11.22 -23.17 3.42
CA THR A 161 -12.10 -23.99 4.29
C THR A 161 -13.03 -24.89 3.48
N GLU A 162 -13.58 -24.38 2.39
CA GLU A 162 -14.45 -25.12 1.48
C GLU A 162 -13.71 -26.32 0.85
N ASN A 163 -12.49 -26.07 0.36
CA ASN A 163 -11.66 -27.11 -0.25
C ASN A 163 -11.20 -28.16 0.77
N LEU A 164 -10.89 -27.78 2.01
CA LEU A 164 -10.63 -28.74 3.09
C LEU A 164 -11.87 -29.57 3.43
N PHE A 165 -13.05 -28.96 3.45
CA PHE A 165 -14.29 -29.65 3.71
C PHE A 165 -14.61 -30.69 2.62
N LYS A 166 -14.46 -30.32 1.33
CA LYS A 166 -14.60 -31.25 0.19
C LYS A 166 -13.67 -32.46 0.34
N LYS A 167 -12.37 -32.24 0.59
CA LYS A 167 -11.38 -33.31 0.81
C LYS A 167 -11.73 -34.22 1.99
N ARG A 168 -12.25 -33.65 3.09
CA ARG A 168 -12.69 -34.41 4.25
C ARG A 168 -13.86 -35.34 3.92
N LEU A 169 -14.84 -34.88 3.14
CA LEU A 169 -15.97 -35.70 2.71
C LEU A 169 -15.52 -36.85 1.79
N GLU A 170 -14.64 -36.56 0.83
CA GLU A 170 -14.06 -37.59 -0.06
C GLU A 170 -13.33 -38.68 0.73
N TYR A 171 -12.56 -38.30 1.76
CA TYR A 171 -11.87 -39.27 2.63
C TYR A 171 -12.84 -40.15 3.42
N ARG A 172 -13.98 -39.59 3.89
CA ARG A 172 -15.00 -40.35 4.62
C ARG A 172 -15.75 -41.33 3.72
N ASN A 173 -16.01 -40.96 2.47
CA ASN A 173 -16.75 -41.80 1.51
C ASN A 173 -15.90 -42.93 0.89
N LYS A 174 -14.57 -42.89 1.08
CA LYS A 174 -13.64 -43.97 0.69
C LYS A 174 -13.43 -45.03 1.77
N LYS A 175 -13.98 -44.82 2.97
CA LYS A 175 -14.05 -45.83 4.04
C LYS A 175 -15.36 -46.58 3.95
#